data_AF-A0A554NB11-F1
#
_entry.id   AF-A0A554NB11-F1
#
_cell.length_a   1.000
_cell.length_b   1.000
_cell.length_c   1.000
_cell.angle_alpha   90.00
_cell.angle_beta   90.00
_cell.angle_gamma   90.00
#
_symmetry.space_group_name_H-M   'P 1'
#
loop_
_entity.id
_entity.type
_entity.pdbx_description
1 polymer ?
#
loop_
_entity_poly.entity_id
_entity_poly.type
_entity_poly.pdbx_seq_one_letter_code
_entity_poly.pdbx_strand_id
1 'polypeptide(L)'
;MDSSDLLTSLADDFASVVPAVDKEAEHDRWQAGIGPFEEDRQVEMLREAVDGDTSYFIKTEAPYLDGGQRVDLFTESEVIGIPVEVKLLRFRYDNGNIDPNSFSKVFSPFPERTTSTLLTDAQKLYEAGFEEMGGLLGLYYEPVDESYERMSPEAIAEKFALDVNYWYDFEVETRNVAHFDGLRHPVHQQGAIITWEIVDST
;
A
#
# COMPACT_ATOMS: atom_id res chain seq x y z
N MET A 1 18.78 10.78 -2.30
CA MET A 1 17.73 9.81 -1.98
C MET A 1 17.75 8.83 -3.13
N ASP A 2 18.06 7.57 -2.85
CA ASP A 2 17.87 6.50 -3.81
C ASP A 2 16.44 5.93 -3.71
N SER A 3 16.13 4.91 -4.50
CA SER A 3 14.79 4.33 -4.58
C SER A 3 14.32 3.76 -3.24
N SER A 4 15.21 3.04 -2.56
CA SER A 4 15.01 2.48 -1.23
C SER A 4 14.72 3.56 -0.19
N ASP A 5 15.50 4.64 -0.17
CA ASP A 5 15.28 5.77 0.76
C ASP A 5 13.92 6.44 0.52
N LEU A 6 13.51 6.59 -0.75
CA LEU A 6 12.26 7.26 -1.12
C LEU A 6 11.04 6.43 -0.69
N LEU A 7 11.08 5.11 -0.90
CA LEU A 7 10.02 4.21 -0.45
C LEU A 7 9.95 4.11 1.07
N THR A 8 11.10 4.11 1.75
CA THR A 8 11.18 4.14 3.21
C THR A 8 10.52 5.42 3.76
N SER A 9 10.88 6.57 3.20
CA SER A 9 10.32 7.88 3.58
C SER A 9 8.82 7.93 3.31
N LEU A 10 8.36 7.40 2.17
CA LEU A 10 6.93 7.31 1.83
C LEU A 10 6.13 6.54 2.89
N ALA A 11 6.66 5.40 3.35
CA ALA A 11 6.01 4.62 4.39
C ALA A 11 5.92 5.39 5.71
N ASP A 12 7.03 5.99 6.15
CA ASP A 12 7.10 6.75 7.40
C ASP A 12 6.19 7.98 7.38
N ASP A 13 6.22 8.75 6.30
CA ASP A 13 5.43 9.97 6.15
C ASP A 13 3.94 9.66 6.12
N PHE A 14 3.52 8.64 5.34
CA PHE A 14 2.11 8.20 5.34
C PHE A 14 1.69 7.68 6.71
N ALA A 15 2.49 6.83 7.36
CA ALA A 15 2.17 6.29 8.69
C ALA A 15 2.00 7.41 9.73
N SER A 16 2.86 8.43 9.66
CA SER A 16 2.85 9.56 10.61
C SER A 16 1.58 10.39 10.56
N VAL A 17 0.94 10.50 9.37
CA VAL A 17 -0.27 11.32 9.20
C VAL A 17 -1.57 10.53 9.37
N VAL A 18 -1.56 9.19 9.34
CA VAL A 18 -2.79 8.37 9.48
C VAL A 18 -3.63 8.79 10.69
N PRO A 19 -3.08 8.97 11.92
CA PRO A 19 -3.91 9.33 13.07
C PRO A 19 -4.59 10.71 12.94
N ALA A 20 -3.91 11.68 12.31
CA ALA A 20 -4.46 13.01 12.08
C ALA A 20 -5.59 12.97 11.03
N VAL A 21 -5.38 12.22 9.94
CA VAL A 21 -6.40 12.00 8.90
C VAL A 21 -7.61 11.27 9.47
N ASP A 22 -7.38 10.17 10.20
CA ASP A 22 -8.43 9.35 10.81
C ASP A 22 -9.37 10.18 11.70
N LYS A 23 -8.79 11.08 12.49
CA LYS A 23 -9.53 11.94 13.41
C LYS A 23 -10.58 12.81 12.71
N GLU A 24 -10.30 13.26 11.50
CA GLU A 24 -11.15 14.17 10.72
C GLU A 24 -12.00 13.43 9.66
N ALA A 25 -11.73 12.13 9.42
CA ALA A 25 -12.35 11.33 8.35
C ALA A 25 -13.79 10.91 8.68
N GLU A 26 -14.76 11.75 8.35
CA GLU A 26 -16.20 11.51 8.59
C GLU A 26 -16.89 10.74 7.46
N HIS A 27 -17.81 9.82 7.80
CA HIS A 27 -18.56 9.01 6.85
C HIS A 27 -20.06 9.01 7.15
N ASP A 28 -20.91 9.20 6.14
CA ASP A 28 -22.38 9.29 6.34
C ASP A 28 -23.04 7.93 6.64
N ARG A 29 -22.49 6.86 6.06
CA ARG A 29 -23.03 5.50 6.13
C ARG A 29 -22.34 4.56 7.14
N TRP A 30 -21.07 4.79 7.42
CA TRP A 30 -20.18 3.89 8.15
C TRP A 30 -19.67 4.60 9.39
N GLN A 31 -18.95 3.89 10.25
CA GLN A 31 -18.40 4.54 11.43
C GLN A 31 -17.29 5.52 11.05
N ALA A 32 -17.08 6.49 11.93
CA ALA A 32 -16.10 7.54 11.73
C ALA A 32 -14.67 6.96 11.79
N GLY A 33 -13.77 7.47 10.96
CA GLY A 33 -12.37 7.02 10.85
C GLY A 33 -11.97 6.79 9.40
N ILE A 34 -10.66 6.70 9.15
CA ILE A 34 -10.12 6.46 7.80
C ILE A 34 -10.37 5.01 7.35
N GLY A 35 -10.38 4.08 8.30
CA GLY A 35 -10.48 2.63 8.04
C GLY A 35 -11.62 2.20 7.11
N PRO A 36 -12.86 2.71 7.25
CA PRO A 36 -13.99 2.35 6.39
C PRO A 36 -13.94 2.84 4.94
N PHE A 37 -13.10 3.82 4.60
CA PHE A 37 -13.00 4.32 3.23
C PHE A 37 -12.38 3.29 2.28
N GLU A 38 -12.64 3.45 0.98
CA GLU A 38 -11.99 2.63 -0.06
C GLU A 38 -10.57 3.13 -0.33
N GLU A 39 -9.76 2.26 -0.97
CA GLU A 39 -8.33 2.44 -1.24
C GLU A 39 -7.97 3.82 -1.81
N ASP A 40 -8.50 4.18 -2.99
CA ASP A 40 -8.22 5.44 -3.68
C ASP A 40 -8.46 6.65 -2.77
N ARG A 41 -9.52 6.59 -1.96
CA ARG A 41 -9.91 7.69 -1.08
C ARG A 41 -9.00 7.80 0.14
N GLN A 42 -8.54 6.68 0.69
CA GLN A 42 -7.53 6.71 1.76
C GLN A 42 -6.20 7.25 1.24
N VAL A 43 -5.76 6.80 0.06
CA VAL A 43 -4.53 7.28 -0.59
C VAL A 43 -4.60 8.79 -0.85
N GLU A 44 -5.72 9.29 -1.36
CA GLU A 44 -5.92 10.73 -1.58
C GLU A 44 -5.80 11.54 -0.29
N MET A 45 -6.45 11.10 0.80
CA MET A 45 -6.36 11.79 2.09
C MET A 45 -4.93 11.80 2.66
N LEU A 46 -4.22 10.68 2.57
CA LEU A 46 -2.83 10.59 3.05
C LEU A 46 -1.91 11.48 2.23
N ARG A 47 -2.04 11.45 0.90
CA ARG A 47 -1.31 12.33 -0.01
C ARG A 47 -1.54 13.81 0.31
N GLU A 48 -2.79 14.22 0.49
CA GLU A 48 -3.13 15.61 0.85
C GLU A 48 -2.55 16.02 2.20
N ALA A 49 -2.48 15.10 3.16
CA ALA A 49 -1.96 15.37 4.49
C ALA A 49 -0.43 15.51 4.55
N VAL A 50 0.30 14.87 3.64
CA VAL A 50 1.78 15.03 3.54
C VAL A 50 2.22 16.09 2.53
N ASP A 51 1.30 16.65 1.75
CA ASP A 51 1.62 17.59 0.67
C ASP A 51 2.31 18.85 1.20
N GLY A 52 3.52 19.13 0.70
CA GLY A 52 4.33 20.29 1.10
C GLY A 52 5.17 20.11 2.37
N ASP A 53 5.04 18.97 3.06
CA ASP A 53 5.82 18.67 4.28
C ASP A 53 6.98 17.68 4.04
N THR A 54 7.13 17.18 2.81
CA THR A 54 8.16 16.21 2.42
C THR A 54 9.18 16.80 1.45
N SER A 55 10.33 16.13 1.30
CA SER A 55 11.38 16.53 0.34
C SER A 55 11.16 15.98 -1.08
N TYR A 56 10.00 15.38 -1.34
CA TYR A 56 9.63 14.74 -2.60
C TYR A 56 8.16 15.05 -2.90
N PHE A 57 7.72 14.80 -4.13
CA PHE A 57 6.35 15.07 -4.56
C PHE A 57 5.61 13.78 -4.83
N ILE A 58 4.32 13.75 -4.54
CA ILE A 58 3.44 12.61 -4.81
C ILE A 58 2.35 13.04 -5.79
N LYS A 59 2.34 12.43 -6.97
CA LYS A 59 1.28 12.57 -7.97
C LYS A 59 0.42 11.31 -7.92
N THR A 60 -0.90 11.46 -7.88
CA THR A 60 -1.81 10.32 -8.08
C THR A 60 -2.11 10.15 -9.56
N GLU A 61 -2.45 8.92 -9.95
CA GLU A 61 -3.02 8.64 -11.26
C GLU A 61 -2.09 9.08 -12.42
N ALA A 62 -0.76 8.94 -12.26
CA ALA A 62 0.16 9.33 -13.32
C ALA A 62 0.14 8.28 -14.46
N PRO A 63 0.14 8.68 -15.74
CA PRO A 63 0.12 7.72 -16.84
C PRO A 63 1.40 6.87 -16.87
N TYR A 64 1.26 5.61 -17.27
CA TYR A 64 2.39 4.74 -17.63
C TYR A 64 3.16 5.33 -18.83
N LEU A 65 4.43 4.90 -19.01
CA LEU A 65 5.30 5.37 -20.10
C LEU A 65 4.68 5.14 -21.49
N ASP A 66 4.04 3.99 -21.69
CA ASP A 66 3.33 3.63 -22.91
C ASP A 66 1.93 3.07 -22.61
N GLY A 67 0.87 3.78 -23.01
CA GLY A 67 -0.51 3.27 -22.97
C GLY A 67 -1.53 4.15 -22.22
N GLY A 68 -2.69 3.57 -21.89
CA GLY A 68 -3.77 4.22 -21.17
C GLY A 68 -3.88 3.86 -19.69
N GLN A 69 -2.92 3.08 -19.17
CA GLN A 69 -2.84 2.69 -17.76
C GLN A 69 -2.21 3.82 -16.93
N ARG A 70 -2.56 3.87 -15.64
CA ARG A 70 -2.13 4.89 -14.70
C ARG A 70 -1.66 4.18 -13.44
N VAL A 71 -0.55 4.65 -12.86
CA VAL A 71 -0.05 4.18 -11.57
C VAL A 71 -0.85 4.88 -10.47
N ASP A 72 -1.12 4.18 -9.38
CA ASP A 72 -1.82 4.77 -8.24
C ASP A 72 -1.07 5.99 -7.71
N LEU A 73 0.25 5.85 -7.54
CA LEU A 73 1.16 6.88 -7.09
C LEU A 73 2.39 6.98 -7.99
N PHE A 74 2.86 8.20 -8.19
CA PHE A 74 4.19 8.48 -8.74
C PHE A 74 4.91 9.42 -7.77
N THR A 75 5.92 8.88 -7.09
CA THR A 75 6.72 9.61 -6.11
C THR A 75 8.01 10.10 -6.74
N GLU A 76 8.32 11.39 -6.62
CA GLU A 76 9.39 12.06 -7.36
C GLU A 76 10.21 12.95 -6.44
N SER A 77 11.51 12.68 -6.34
CA SER A 77 12.49 13.57 -5.73
C SER A 77 13.18 14.43 -6.80
N GLU A 78 14.15 15.26 -6.42
CA GLU A 78 14.94 16.02 -7.40
C GLU A 78 15.76 15.14 -8.37
N VAL A 79 15.98 13.86 -8.03
CA VAL A 79 16.93 12.99 -8.73
C VAL A 79 16.25 11.77 -9.37
N ILE A 80 15.22 11.22 -8.72
CA ILE A 80 14.57 9.97 -9.15
C ILE A 80 13.04 10.08 -9.08
N GLY A 81 12.35 9.31 -9.91
CA GLY A 81 10.89 9.14 -9.88
C GLY A 81 10.51 7.66 -9.90
N ILE A 82 9.66 7.23 -8.97
CA ILE A 82 9.27 5.84 -8.79
C ILE A 82 7.75 5.71 -8.97
N PRO A 83 7.30 4.84 -9.88
CA PRO A 83 5.90 4.44 -9.94
C PRO A 83 5.58 3.47 -8.79
N VAL A 84 4.46 3.68 -8.12
CA VAL A 84 4.04 2.88 -6.96
C VAL A 84 2.58 2.45 -7.11
N GLU A 85 2.32 1.15 -7.07
CA GLU A 85 0.96 0.61 -6.98
C GLU A 85 0.57 0.39 -5.52
N VAL A 86 -0.65 0.76 -5.17
CA VAL A 86 -1.15 0.73 -3.80
C VAL A 86 -2.14 -0.42 -3.61
N LYS A 87 -2.17 -0.99 -2.41
CA LYS A 87 -3.21 -1.94 -2.00
C LYS A 87 -3.65 -1.72 -0.57
N LEU A 88 -4.97 -1.69 -0.38
CA LEU A 88 -5.62 -1.73 0.91
C LEU A 88 -5.62 -3.17 1.45
N LEU A 89 -4.80 -3.43 2.46
CA LEU A 89 -4.68 -4.72 3.13
C LEU A 89 -5.58 -4.76 4.36
N ARG A 90 -6.89 -4.61 4.12
CA ARG A 90 -7.96 -4.59 5.14
C ARG A 90 -8.73 -5.91 5.14
N PHE A 91 -8.49 -6.76 6.14
CA PHE A 91 -9.06 -8.12 6.23
C PHE A 91 -10.40 -8.21 6.98
N ARG A 92 -10.93 -7.06 7.44
CA ARG A 92 -12.16 -6.93 8.19
C ARG A 92 -12.99 -5.79 7.61
N TYR A 93 -14.31 -5.94 7.56
CA TYR A 93 -15.21 -4.84 7.26
C TYR A 93 -15.34 -3.88 8.45
N ASP A 94 -16.00 -2.74 8.21
CA ASP A 94 -16.41 -1.75 9.23
C ASP A 94 -17.08 -2.37 10.46
N ASN A 95 -17.84 -3.47 10.29
CA ASN A 95 -18.52 -4.16 11.37
C ASN A 95 -17.70 -5.29 12.04
N GLY A 96 -16.43 -5.48 11.66
CA GLY A 96 -15.56 -6.52 12.21
C GLY A 96 -15.72 -7.90 11.61
N ASN A 97 -16.61 -8.11 10.64
CA ASN A 97 -16.66 -9.38 9.93
C ASN A 97 -15.46 -9.53 9.00
N ILE A 98 -14.98 -10.77 8.82
CA ILE A 98 -13.92 -11.10 7.85
C ILE A 98 -14.39 -10.74 6.43
N ASP A 99 -13.56 -10.03 5.67
CA ASP A 99 -13.75 -9.91 4.22
C ASP A 99 -13.19 -11.17 3.53
N PRO A 100 -14.03 -12.08 3.01
CA PRO A 100 -13.56 -13.33 2.42
C PRO A 100 -12.71 -13.13 1.14
N ASN A 101 -12.76 -11.95 0.53
CA ASN A 101 -12.04 -11.65 -0.71
C ASN A 101 -10.74 -10.87 -0.47
N SER A 102 -10.53 -10.31 0.72
CA SER A 102 -9.36 -9.48 1.03
C SER A 102 -8.04 -10.24 0.80
N PHE A 103 -7.96 -11.50 1.24
CA PHE A 103 -6.75 -12.31 1.08
C PHE A 103 -6.41 -12.63 -0.38
N SER A 104 -7.41 -12.98 -1.20
CA SER A 104 -7.19 -13.26 -2.63
C SER A 104 -6.81 -12.00 -3.40
N LYS A 105 -7.31 -10.82 -3.02
CA LYS A 105 -6.92 -9.53 -3.59
C LYS A 105 -5.44 -9.18 -3.40
N VAL A 106 -4.75 -9.82 -2.45
CA VAL A 106 -3.32 -9.59 -2.21
C VAL A 106 -2.48 -10.68 -2.88
N PHE A 107 -2.80 -11.93 -2.59
CA PHE A 107 -1.89 -13.07 -2.82
C PHE A 107 -2.28 -13.98 -4.00
N SER A 108 -3.40 -13.75 -4.66
CA SER A 108 -3.80 -14.61 -5.79
C SER A 108 -3.02 -14.22 -7.05
N PRO A 109 -2.37 -15.17 -7.76
CA PRO A 109 -1.79 -14.93 -9.08
C PRO A 109 -2.86 -14.93 -10.18
N PHE A 110 -4.09 -15.29 -9.85
CA PHE A 110 -5.22 -15.32 -10.76
C PHE A 110 -6.06 -14.06 -10.52
N PRO A 111 -5.97 -13.04 -11.40
CA PRO A 111 -6.82 -11.88 -11.27
C PRO A 111 -8.26 -12.28 -11.55
N GLU A 112 -9.20 -11.69 -10.81
CA GLU A 112 -10.61 -11.78 -11.17
C GLU A 112 -10.85 -10.92 -12.42
N ARG A 113 -11.86 -11.25 -13.23
CA ARG A 113 -12.05 -10.76 -14.61
C ARG A 113 -11.85 -9.25 -14.84
N THR A 114 -12.00 -8.41 -13.82
CA THR A 114 -11.89 -6.95 -13.89
C THR A 114 -11.02 -6.33 -12.80
N THR A 115 -10.42 -7.10 -11.89
CA THR A 115 -9.67 -6.56 -10.75
C THR A 115 -8.35 -7.27 -10.58
N SER A 116 -7.29 -6.47 -10.49
CA SER A 116 -5.95 -6.96 -10.19
C SER A 116 -5.78 -7.26 -8.71
N THR A 117 -4.82 -8.13 -8.46
CA THR A 117 -4.28 -8.39 -7.13
C THR A 117 -2.94 -7.68 -6.99
N LEU A 118 -2.52 -7.42 -5.75
CA LEU A 118 -1.20 -6.83 -5.49
C LEU A 118 -0.08 -7.66 -6.15
N LEU A 119 -0.20 -9.00 -6.10
CA LEU A 119 0.74 -9.91 -6.77
C LEU A 119 0.79 -9.67 -8.29
N THR A 120 -0.35 -9.55 -8.96
CA THR A 120 -0.38 -9.26 -10.40
C THR A 120 0.02 -7.82 -10.74
N ASP A 121 -0.18 -6.86 -9.82
CA ASP A 121 0.23 -5.47 -10.01
C ASP A 121 1.76 -5.34 -9.92
N ALA A 122 2.42 -6.10 -9.04
CA ALA A 122 3.88 -6.23 -9.04
C ALA A 122 4.42 -6.69 -10.41
N GLN A 123 3.80 -7.72 -11.00
CA GLN A 123 4.20 -8.22 -12.32
C GLN A 123 4.03 -7.15 -13.41
N LYS A 124 2.88 -6.48 -13.45
CA LYS A 124 2.65 -5.43 -14.45
C LYS A 124 3.64 -4.29 -14.32
N LEU A 125 3.95 -3.89 -13.09
CA LEU A 125 4.85 -2.78 -12.81
C LEU A 125 6.28 -3.12 -13.24
N TYR A 126 6.72 -4.36 -13.00
CA TYR A 126 7.99 -4.87 -13.51
C TYR A 126 8.03 -4.90 -15.06
N GLU A 127 6.96 -5.38 -15.70
CA GLU A 127 6.87 -5.48 -17.17
C GLU A 127 6.70 -4.12 -17.87
N ALA A 128 6.33 -3.06 -17.15
CA ALA A 128 6.05 -1.75 -17.71
C ALA A 128 7.28 -1.00 -18.22
N GLY A 129 8.49 -1.42 -17.83
CA GLY A 129 9.74 -0.87 -18.35
C GLY A 129 10.02 0.57 -17.93
N PHE A 130 9.60 0.97 -16.72
CA PHE A 130 10.00 2.25 -16.13
C PHE A 130 11.52 2.33 -15.95
N GLU A 131 12.08 3.55 -15.97
CA GLU A 131 13.52 3.77 -15.81
C GLU A 131 14.02 3.29 -14.44
N GLU A 132 13.26 3.60 -13.40
CA GLU A 132 13.45 3.04 -12.05
C GLU A 132 12.56 1.82 -11.86
N MET A 133 13.05 0.83 -11.11
CA MET A 133 12.24 -0.30 -10.70
C MET A 133 11.09 0.19 -9.80
N GLY A 134 9.89 -0.32 -10.05
CA GLY A 134 8.69 0.18 -9.38
C GLY A 134 8.58 -0.21 -7.90
N GLY A 135 7.74 0.51 -7.17
CA GLY A 135 7.40 0.24 -5.79
C GLY A 135 5.98 -0.29 -5.61
N LEU A 136 5.74 -0.87 -4.44
CA LEU A 136 4.42 -1.33 -4.01
C LEU A 136 4.15 -0.78 -2.62
N LEU A 137 2.90 -0.41 -2.33
CA LEU A 137 2.50 0.09 -1.00
C LEU A 137 1.28 -0.66 -0.49
N GLY A 138 1.38 -1.20 0.72
CA GLY A 138 0.30 -1.87 1.44
C GLY A 138 -0.19 -1.01 2.59
N LEU A 139 -1.46 -0.60 2.56
CA LEU A 139 -2.14 0.04 3.69
C LEU A 139 -2.81 -1.04 4.55
N TYR A 140 -2.10 -1.51 5.56
CA TYR A 140 -2.50 -2.64 6.38
C TYR A 140 -3.23 -2.22 7.65
N TYR A 141 -4.32 -2.91 7.97
CA TYR A 141 -5.05 -2.76 9.23
C TYR A 141 -4.96 -4.04 10.05
N GLU A 142 -4.44 -3.93 11.26
CA GLU A 142 -4.28 -5.07 12.15
C GLU A 142 -5.61 -5.45 12.81
N PRO A 143 -5.92 -6.75 12.95
CA PRO A 143 -7.09 -7.16 13.70
C PRO A 143 -6.92 -6.84 15.18
N VAL A 144 -7.92 -6.15 15.75
CA VAL A 144 -7.95 -5.80 17.17
C VAL A 144 -8.42 -7.00 18.00
N ASP A 145 -7.80 -7.22 19.17
CA ASP A 145 -8.14 -8.29 20.13
C ASP A 145 -8.02 -9.74 19.58
N GLU A 146 -7.32 -9.92 18.45
CA GLU A 146 -7.07 -11.23 17.85
C GLU A 146 -5.55 -11.43 17.68
N SER A 147 -4.97 -12.45 18.35
CA SER A 147 -3.54 -12.74 18.21
C SER A 147 -3.29 -13.73 17.07
N TYR A 148 -3.22 -13.24 15.84
CA TYR A 148 -2.77 -14.03 14.69
C TYR A 148 -1.33 -13.63 14.32
N GLU A 149 -0.32 -14.26 14.92
CA GLU A 149 1.10 -13.93 14.66
C GLU A 149 1.45 -13.93 13.16
N ARG A 150 0.85 -14.84 12.37
CA ARG A 150 1.04 -14.94 10.91
C ARG A 150 0.32 -13.87 10.09
N MET A 151 -0.40 -12.98 10.76
CA MET A 151 -1.08 -11.85 10.15
C MET A 151 -0.48 -10.53 10.63
N SER A 152 0.66 -10.50 11.35
CA SER A 152 1.32 -9.21 11.63
C SER A 152 1.71 -8.50 10.32
N PRO A 153 1.87 -7.16 10.32
CA PRO A 153 2.38 -6.43 9.16
C PRO A 153 3.67 -7.03 8.57
N GLU A 154 4.60 -7.44 9.42
CA GLU A 154 5.87 -8.06 9.01
C GLU A 154 5.65 -9.43 8.37
N ALA A 155 4.76 -10.25 8.94
CA ALA A 155 4.44 -11.56 8.37
C ALA A 155 3.73 -11.43 7.01
N ILE A 156 2.90 -10.41 6.82
CA ILE A 156 2.28 -10.08 5.54
C ILE A 156 3.35 -9.61 4.54
N ALA A 157 4.29 -8.77 4.97
CA ALA A 157 5.41 -8.30 4.16
C ALA A 157 6.30 -9.44 3.67
N GLU A 158 6.72 -10.32 4.59
CA GLU A 158 7.53 -11.50 4.28
C GLU A 158 6.78 -12.46 3.35
N LYS A 159 5.52 -12.76 3.65
CA LYS A 159 4.71 -13.65 2.81
C LYS A 159 4.56 -13.11 1.39
N PHE A 160 4.31 -11.80 1.23
CA PHE A 160 4.14 -11.21 -0.09
C PHE A 160 5.42 -11.35 -0.92
N ALA A 161 6.59 -11.07 -0.33
CA ALA A 161 7.88 -11.27 -1.01
C ALA A 161 8.13 -12.73 -1.41
N LEU A 162 7.79 -13.69 -0.53
CA LEU A 162 7.87 -15.12 -0.84
C LEU A 162 6.95 -15.52 -1.99
N ASP A 163 5.72 -14.99 -2.03
CA ASP A 163 4.77 -15.28 -3.11
C ASP A 163 5.25 -14.70 -4.45
N VAL A 164 5.80 -13.48 -4.48
CA VAL A 164 6.39 -12.89 -5.70
C VAL A 164 7.50 -13.80 -6.24
N ASN A 165 8.47 -14.15 -5.40
CA ASN A 165 9.59 -15.01 -5.77
C ASN A 165 9.14 -16.42 -6.22
N TYR A 166 8.02 -16.91 -5.67
CA TYR A 166 7.46 -18.19 -6.09
C TYR A 166 6.82 -18.13 -7.48
N TRP A 167 6.12 -17.04 -7.81
CA TRP A 167 5.31 -16.94 -9.03
C TRP A 167 6.03 -16.30 -10.22
N TYR A 168 7.06 -15.49 -9.99
CA TYR A 168 7.69 -14.66 -11.02
C TYR A 168 9.22 -14.76 -11.03
N ASP A 169 9.81 -14.33 -12.15
CA ASP A 169 11.27 -14.31 -12.37
C ASP A 169 11.92 -12.96 -11.93
N PHE A 170 11.35 -12.33 -10.90
CA PHE A 170 11.87 -11.13 -10.24
C PHE A 170 11.55 -11.20 -8.75
N GLU A 171 12.19 -10.34 -7.95
CA GLU A 171 12.00 -10.30 -6.51
C GLU A 171 11.39 -8.97 -6.06
N VAL A 172 10.85 -8.95 -4.84
CA VAL A 172 10.54 -7.71 -4.14
C VAL A 172 11.22 -7.71 -2.79
N GLU A 173 11.80 -6.58 -2.42
CA GLU A 173 12.42 -6.37 -1.10
C GLU A 173 11.53 -5.46 -0.27
N THR A 174 11.25 -5.87 0.97
CA THR A 174 10.53 -4.99 1.91
C THR A 174 11.47 -3.85 2.30
N ARG A 175 11.07 -2.61 2.02
CA ARG A 175 11.83 -1.40 2.39
C ARG A 175 11.47 -0.91 3.77
N ASN A 176 10.19 -0.89 4.10
CA ASN A 176 9.74 -0.43 5.41
C ASN A 176 8.39 -1.05 5.79
N VAL A 177 8.16 -1.14 7.10
CA VAL A 177 6.89 -1.48 7.75
C VAL A 177 6.68 -0.42 8.82
N ALA A 178 6.08 0.70 8.44
CA ALA A 178 5.89 1.86 9.30
C ALA A 178 4.53 1.76 10.02
N HIS A 179 4.56 1.53 11.34
CA HIS A 179 3.37 1.32 12.14
C HIS A 179 2.64 2.62 12.51
N PHE A 180 1.32 2.53 12.65
CA PHE A 180 0.47 3.58 13.19
C PHE A 180 -0.58 2.98 14.14
N ASP A 181 -1.01 3.76 15.13
CA ASP A 181 -2.02 3.35 16.11
C ASP A 181 -2.89 4.53 16.56
N GLY A 182 -3.81 4.26 17.50
CA GLY A 182 -4.63 5.29 18.12
C GLY A 182 -5.77 5.80 17.23
N LEU A 183 -6.17 5.02 16.22
CA LEU A 183 -7.28 5.37 15.34
C LEU A 183 -8.62 5.21 16.06
N ARG A 184 -9.59 6.05 15.72
CA ARG A 184 -10.87 6.16 16.43
C ARG A 184 -11.87 5.05 16.08
N HIS A 185 -11.70 4.39 14.95
CA HIS A 185 -12.61 3.35 14.48
C HIS A 185 -12.46 2.08 15.34
N PRO A 186 -13.53 1.49 15.88
CA PRO A 186 -13.42 0.39 16.85
C PRO A 186 -12.86 -0.91 16.28
N VAL A 187 -12.90 -1.12 14.96
CA VAL A 187 -12.32 -2.30 14.29
C VAL A 187 -10.93 -2.00 13.71
N HIS A 188 -10.65 -0.75 13.39
CA HIS A 188 -9.48 -0.35 12.60
C HIS A 188 -8.66 0.63 13.45
N GLN A 189 -8.14 0.13 14.59
CA GLN A 189 -7.50 0.97 15.61
C GLN A 189 -6.00 1.19 15.38
N GLN A 190 -5.36 0.28 14.64
CA GLN A 190 -3.92 0.30 14.36
C GLN A 190 -3.62 -0.46 13.06
N GLY A 191 -2.40 -0.30 12.57
CA GLY A 191 -1.97 -0.88 11.31
C GLY A 191 -0.55 -0.46 10.94
N ALA A 192 -0.22 -0.64 9.65
CA ALA A 192 1.06 -0.23 9.12
C ALA A 192 0.97 0.17 7.64
N ILE A 193 1.88 1.06 7.24
CA ILE A 193 2.22 1.28 5.83
C ILE A 193 3.41 0.37 5.51
N ILE A 194 3.22 -0.53 4.56
CA ILE A 194 4.25 -1.46 4.10
C ILE A 194 4.69 -1.01 2.72
N THR A 195 5.99 -0.87 2.48
CA THR A 195 6.51 -0.58 1.13
C THR A 195 7.47 -1.65 0.69
N TRP A 196 7.33 -2.08 -0.56
CA TRP A 196 8.28 -2.97 -1.24
C TRP A 196 8.88 -2.28 -2.46
N GLU A 197 10.11 -2.64 -2.77
CA GLU A 197 10.77 -2.29 -4.04
C GLU A 197 10.87 -3.54 -4.91
N ILE A 198 10.55 -3.42 -6.19
CA ILE A 198 10.82 -4.46 -7.19
C ILE A 198 12.32 -4.47 -7.48
N VAL A 199 12.93 -5.65 -7.50
CA VAL A 199 14.35 -5.81 -7.84
C VAL A 199 14.53 -7.00 -8.77
N ASP A 200 15.56 -6.94 -9.61
CA ASP A 200 15.94 -8.09 -10.44
C ASP A 200 16.38 -9.26 -9.55
N SER A 201 16.02 -10.49 -9.95
CA SER A 201 16.54 -11.70 -9.30
C SER A 201 18.06 -11.75 -9.45
N THR A 202 18.76 -12.00 -8.34
CA THR A 202 20.23 -12.06 -8.30
C THR A 202 20.79 -13.38 -8.84
#